data_AF-A0A7M3LS80-F1
#
_entry.id   AF-A0A7M3LS80-F1
#
_cell.length_a   1.000
_cell.length_b   1.000
_cell.length_c   1.000
_cell.angle_alpha   90.00
_cell.angle_beta   90.00
_cell.angle_gamma   90.00
#
_symmetry.space_group_name_H-M   'P 1'
#
loop_
_entity.id
_entity.type
_entity.pdbx_description
1 polymer ?
#
loop_
_entity_poly.entity_id
_entity_poly.type
_entity_poly.pdbx_seq_one_letter_code
_entity_poly.pdbx_strand_id
1 'polypeptide(L)'
;MVLHDPEGRLEGELPLDRAPHECLAKAVLGWTGDPGLQPADLQQIALQLTGAARAAARDVRRAADLLPNEHAARALADVVLKETDHRLSVGLEGTVRSVQGRARLVRALYERLDRLAGVAPQAVAAL
;
A
#
# COMPACT_ATOMS: atom_id res chain seq x y z
N MET A 1 -7.60 2.61 -19.59
CA MET A 1 -6.17 2.50 -19.90
C MET A 1 -5.43 2.51 -18.56
N VAL A 2 -4.93 1.37 -18.10
CA VAL A 2 -4.17 1.28 -16.83
C VAL A 2 -2.70 1.25 -17.20
N LEU A 3 -1.97 2.30 -16.83
CA LEU A 3 -0.55 2.42 -17.09
C LEU A 3 0.21 1.66 -16.00
N HIS A 4 0.86 0.56 -16.37
CA HIS A 4 1.76 -0.14 -15.47
C HIS A 4 3.02 0.71 -15.34
N ASP A 5 3.31 1.19 -14.12
CA ASP A 5 4.54 1.92 -13.79
C ASP A 5 5.41 1.04 -12.87
N PRO A 6 6.26 0.16 -13.45
CA PRO A 6 7.04 -0.80 -12.69
C PRO A 6 8.05 -0.13 -11.74
N GLU A 7 8.51 1.06 -12.07
CA GLU A 7 9.49 1.85 -11.32
C GLU A 7 8.82 2.91 -10.41
N GLY A 8 7.51 3.12 -10.55
CA GLY A 8 6.74 4.13 -9.82
C GLY A 8 7.23 5.56 -10.08
N ARG A 9 7.77 5.86 -11.28
CA ARG A 9 8.35 7.18 -11.59
C ARG A 9 7.29 8.25 -11.91
N LEU A 10 6.09 7.84 -12.29
CA LEU A 10 5.01 8.74 -12.71
C LEU A 10 4.16 9.25 -11.52
N GLU A 11 4.28 8.59 -10.37
CA GLU A 11 3.48 8.86 -9.16
C GLU A 11 4.12 9.92 -8.23
N GLY A 12 5.19 10.58 -8.67
CA GLY A 12 5.95 11.52 -7.84
C GLY A 12 5.25 12.84 -7.53
N GLU A 13 4.23 13.23 -8.30
CA GLU A 13 3.65 14.58 -8.22
C GLU A 13 2.27 14.65 -7.55
N LEU A 14 1.51 13.55 -7.46
CA LEU A 14 0.20 13.52 -6.80
C LEU A 14 0.00 12.18 -6.08
N PRO A 15 -0.52 12.17 -4.83
CA PRO A 15 -0.90 10.90 -4.20
C PRO A 15 -1.93 10.21 -5.09
N LEU A 16 -1.68 8.94 -5.44
CA LEU A 16 -2.68 8.16 -6.18
C LEU A 16 -3.97 8.13 -5.37
N ASP A 17 -5.09 8.13 -6.09
CA ASP A 17 -6.40 8.04 -5.48
C ASP A 17 -6.47 6.77 -4.60
N ARG A 18 -6.61 7.00 -3.29
CA ARG A 18 -6.67 5.98 -2.25
C ARG A 18 -7.88 5.07 -2.43
N ALA A 19 -9.02 5.64 -2.85
CA ALA A 19 -10.29 4.93 -2.87
C ALA A 19 -10.30 3.72 -3.82
N PRO A 20 -9.79 3.81 -5.07
CA PRO A 20 -9.60 2.65 -5.94
C PRO A 20 -8.74 1.54 -5.33
N HIS A 21 -7.65 1.90 -4.65
CA HIS A 21 -6.73 0.94 -4.02
C HIS A 21 -7.42 0.17 -2.89
N GLU A 22 -8.12 0.89 -2.01
CA GLU A 22 -8.86 0.28 -0.90
C GLU A 22 -10.04 -0.54 -1.39
N CYS A 23 -10.74 -0.09 -2.43
CA CYS A 23 -11.84 -0.84 -3.04
C CYS A 23 -11.34 -2.17 -3.61
N LEU A 24 -10.25 -2.17 -4.38
CA LEU A 24 -9.67 -3.39 -4.94
C LEU A 24 -9.16 -4.32 -3.83
N ALA A 25 -8.44 -3.79 -2.84
CA ALA A 25 -7.95 -4.59 -1.71
C ALA A 25 -9.12 -5.20 -0.92
N LYS A 26 -10.19 -4.44 -0.67
CA LYS A 26 -11.40 -4.92 0.01
C LYS A 26 -12.09 -6.03 -0.78
N ALA A 27 -12.23 -5.87 -2.10
CA ALA A 27 -12.84 -6.88 -2.96
C ALA A 27 -12.06 -8.19 -2.93
N VAL A 28 -10.74 -8.14 -3.08
CA VAL A 28 -9.83 -9.30 -3.01
C VAL A 28 -9.88 -10.00 -1.64
N LEU A 29 -9.89 -9.21 -0.55
CA LEU A 29 -9.98 -9.75 0.80
C LEU A 29 -11.34 -10.39 1.10
N GLY A 30 -12.38 -10.06 0.32
CA GLY A 30 -13.70 -10.66 0.40
C GLY A 30 -13.81 -12.03 -0.30
N TRP A 31 -12.79 -12.45 -1.06
CA TRP A 31 -12.80 -13.77 -1.68
C TRP A 31 -12.67 -14.88 -0.63
N THR A 32 -13.70 -15.72 -0.52
CA THR A 32 -13.74 -16.87 0.40
C THR A 32 -13.30 -18.19 -0.24
N GLY A 33 -12.99 -18.18 -1.55
CA GLY A 33 -12.59 -19.34 -2.33
C GLY A 33 -11.97 -18.92 -3.67
N ASP A 34 -11.98 -19.83 -4.65
CA ASP A 34 -11.53 -19.54 -6.00
C ASP A 34 -12.51 -18.55 -6.68
N PRO A 35 -12.04 -17.37 -7.12
CA PRO A 35 -12.89 -16.41 -7.84
C PRO A 35 -13.17 -16.81 -9.30
N GLY A 36 -12.64 -17.95 -9.79
CA GLY A 36 -12.83 -18.41 -11.17
C GLY A 36 -12.04 -17.59 -12.20
N LEU A 37 -11.02 -16.85 -11.75
CA LEU A 37 -10.18 -16.01 -12.58
C LEU A 37 -9.01 -16.80 -13.16
N GLN A 38 -8.59 -16.44 -14.37
CA GLN A 38 -7.41 -17.05 -14.97
C GLN A 38 -6.14 -16.61 -14.20
N PRO A 39 -5.08 -17.45 -14.17
CA PRO A 39 -3.83 -17.08 -13.52
C PRO A 39 -3.23 -15.75 -13.99
N ALA A 40 -3.42 -15.41 -15.27
CA ALA A 40 -2.99 -14.12 -15.83
C ALA A 40 -3.74 -12.93 -15.23
N ASP A 41 -5.05 -13.06 -15.00
CA ASP A 41 -5.86 -12.01 -14.36
C ASP A 41 -5.46 -11.85 -12.88
N LEU A 42 -5.24 -12.97 -12.18
CA LEU A 42 -4.72 -12.95 -10.81
C LEU A 42 -3.36 -12.26 -10.74
N GLN A 43 -2.46 -12.56 -11.68
CA GLN A 43 -1.17 -11.90 -11.75
C GLN A 43 -1.31 -10.39 -12.00
N GLN A 44 -2.21 -9.99 -12.89
CA GLN A 44 -2.45 -8.57 -13.17
C GLN A 44 -3.02 -7.83 -11.96
N ILE A 45 -3.97 -8.43 -11.23
CA ILE A 45 -4.49 -7.87 -9.97
C ILE A 45 -3.37 -7.74 -8.93
N ALA A 46 -2.50 -8.74 -8.82
CA ALA A 46 -1.36 -8.69 -7.91
C ALA A 46 -0.36 -7.58 -8.25
N LEU A 47 -0.15 -7.30 -9.55
CA LEU A 47 0.66 -6.18 -10.02
C LEU A 47 0.01 -4.84 -9.66
N GLN A 48 -1.29 -4.67 -9.86
CA GLN A 48 -2.02 -3.46 -9.45
C GLN A 48 -1.92 -3.21 -7.94
N LEU A 49 -2.13 -4.24 -7.12
CA LEU A 49 -1.98 -4.14 -5.67
C LEU A 49 -0.53 -3.87 -5.24
N THR A 50 0.46 -4.31 -6.02
CA THR A 50 1.87 -3.99 -5.79
C THR A 50 2.16 -2.52 -6.04
N GLY A 51 1.62 -1.93 -7.12
CA GLY A 51 1.67 -0.49 -7.35
C GLY A 51 1.04 0.30 -6.19
N ALA A 52 -0.17 -0.08 -5.80
CA ALA A 52 -0.87 0.53 -4.66
C ALA A 52 -0.08 0.45 -3.34
N ALA A 53 0.56 -0.70 -3.06
CA ALA A 53 1.38 -0.87 -1.87
C ALA A 53 2.63 0.03 -1.90
N ARG A 54 3.25 0.22 -3.07
CA ARG A 54 4.40 1.13 -3.21
C ARG A 54 4.01 2.59 -3.02
N ALA A 55 2.89 3.01 -3.60
CA ALA A 55 2.33 4.35 -3.39
C ALA A 55 2.05 4.60 -1.90
N ALA A 56 1.32 3.70 -1.23
CA ALA A 56 1.01 3.82 0.19
C ALA A 56 2.28 3.78 1.07
N ALA A 57 3.29 2.99 0.72
CA ALA A 57 4.57 2.96 1.43
C ALA A 57 5.33 4.30 1.31
N ARG A 58 5.28 4.98 0.16
CA ARG A 58 5.84 6.33 0.01
C ARG A 58 5.10 7.33 0.90
N ASP A 59 3.78 7.24 0.98
CA ASP A 59 2.97 8.12 1.83
C ASP A 59 3.26 7.91 3.31
N VAL A 60 3.37 6.65 3.75
CA VAL A 60 3.78 6.30 5.12
C VAL A 60 5.16 6.88 5.43
N ARG A 61 6.11 6.80 4.49
CA ARG A 61 7.45 7.37 4.66
C ARG A 61 7.40 8.88 4.78
N ARG A 62 6.70 9.57 3.87
CA ARG A 62 6.49 11.03 3.92
C ARG A 62 5.88 11.46 5.26
N ALA A 63 4.85 10.76 5.74
CA ALA A 63 4.21 11.07 7.01
C ALA A 63 5.13 10.80 8.21
N ALA A 64 5.91 9.72 8.19
CA ALA A 64 6.85 9.39 9.25
C ALA A 64 8.05 10.37 9.31
N ASP A 65 8.50 10.88 8.18
CA ASP A 65 9.58 11.86 8.09
C ASP A 65 9.22 13.22 8.71
N LEU A 66 7.92 13.53 8.87
CA LEU A 66 7.43 14.71 9.59
C LEU A 66 7.53 14.58 11.12
N LEU A 67 7.78 13.37 11.64
CA LEU A 67 7.89 13.13 13.08
C LEU A 67 9.34 13.26 13.57
N PRO A 68 9.56 13.65 14.84
CA PRO A 68 10.89 13.61 15.45
C PRO A 68 11.54 12.23 15.33
N ASN A 69 12.86 12.19 15.19
CA ASN A 69 13.62 10.94 15.00
C ASN A 69 13.36 9.89 16.08
N GLU A 70 13.15 10.32 17.34
CA GLU A 70 12.92 9.43 18.48
C GLU A 70 11.43 9.05 18.66
N HIS A 71 10.54 9.52 17.78
CA HIS A 71 9.12 9.27 17.91
C HIS A 71 8.79 7.79 17.63
N ALA A 72 8.15 7.10 18.58
CA ALA A 72 7.86 5.66 18.47
C ALA A 72 7.08 5.29 17.19
N ALA A 73 6.16 6.14 16.74
CA ALA A 73 5.42 5.93 15.49
C ALA A 73 6.31 5.93 14.23
N ARG A 74 7.42 6.69 14.23
CA ARG A 74 8.41 6.69 13.15
C ARG A 74 9.18 5.37 13.11
N ALA A 75 9.67 4.90 14.26
CA ALA A 75 10.33 3.60 14.36
C ALA A 75 9.42 2.44 13.90
N LEU A 76 8.13 2.49 14.26
CA LEU A 76 7.15 1.52 13.77
C LEU A 76 6.89 1.61 12.26
N ALA A 77 6.92 2.82 11.68
CA ALA A 77 6.81 3.01 10.24
C ALA A 77 8.00 2.39 9.52
N ASP A 78 9.22 2.59 10.00
CA ASP A 78 10.44 2.01 9.41
C ASP A 78 10.40 0.47 9.36
N VAL A 79 9.92 -0.16 10.43
CA VAL A 79 9.76 -1.63 10.46
C VAL A 79 8.74 -2.10 9.42
N VAL A 80 7.58 -1.43 9.33
CA VAL A 80 6.54 -1.76 8.34
C VAL A 80 7.04 -1.55 6.92
N LEU A 81 7.82 -0.51 6.67
CA LEU A 81 8.38 -0.20 5.35
C LEU A 81 9.42 -1.26 4.95
N LYS A 82 10.31 -1.67 5.84
CA LYS A 82 11.28 -2.76 5.58
C LYS A 82 10.59 -4.09 5.29
N GLU A 83 9.58 -4.45 6.07
CA GLU A 83 8.80 -5.67 5.85
C GLU A 83 8.04 -5.61 4.53
N THR A 84 7.51 -4.44 4.17
CA THR A 84 6.86 -4.21 2.89
C THR A 84 7.84 -4.41 1.76
N ASP A 85 9.01 -3.75 1.79
CA ASP A 85 10.05 -3.92 0.77
C ASP A 85 10.47 -5.39 0.60
N HIS A 86 10.65 -6.10 1.72
CA HIS A 86 10.95 -7.53 1.70
C HIS A 86 9.84 -8.34 0.98
N ARG A 87 8.57 -8.16 1.36
CA ARG A 87 7.46 -8.89 0.71
C ARG A 87 7.26 -8.50 -0.74
N LEU A 88 7.50 -7.24 -1.10
CA LEU A 88 7.37 -6.77 -2.47
C LEU A 88 8.49 -7.30 -3.37
N SER A 89 9.66 -7.60 -2.81
CA SER A 89 10.79 -8.20 -3.54
C SER A 89 10.58 -9.66 -3.95
N VAL A 90 9.67 -10.37 -3.27
CA VAL A 90 9.27 -11.73 -3.63
C VAL A 90 8.49 -11.70 -4.95
N GLY A 91 8.84 -12.59 -5.87
CA GLY A 91 8.18 -12.73 -7.17
C GLY A 91 6.66 -12.96 -7.04
N LEU A 92 5.90 -12.42 -8.00
CA LEU A 92 4.46 -12.59 -8.05
C LEU A 92 4.09 -13.92 -8.72
N GLU A 93 3.34 -14.74 -8.00
CA GLU A 93 2.64 -15.88 -8.59
C GLU A 93 1.22 -15.46 -8.99
N GLY A 94 0.69 -16.01 -10.09
CA GLY A 94 -0.70 -15.85 -10.53
C GLY A 94 -1.69 -16.66 -9.68
N THR A 95 -1.61 -16.53 -8.36
CA THR A 95 -2.41 -17.29 -7.39
C THR A 95 -3.26 -16.37 -6.52
N VAL A 96 -4.43 -16.87 -6.08
CA VAL A 96 -5.30 -16.15 -5.13
C VAL A 96 -4.55 -15.77 -3.85
N ARG A 97 -3.69 -16.66 -3.36
CA ARG A 97 -2.86 -16.41 -2.17
C ARG A 97 -1.92 -15.22 -2.37
N SER A 98 -1.25 -15.14 -3.52
CA SER A 98 -0.37 -14.03 -3.88
C SER A 98 -1.13 -12.70 -3.91
N VAL A 99 -2.28 -12.69 -4.59
CA VAL A 99 -3.18 -11.54 -4.69
C VAL A 99 -3.67 -11.07 -3.30
N GLN A 100 -4.16 -11.99 -2.47
CA GLN A 100 -4.58 -11.68 -1.10
C GLN A 100 -3.42 -11.21 -0.22
N GLY A 101 -2.21 -11.74 -0.40
CA GLY A 101 -1.00 -11.27 0.27
C GLY A 101 -0.73 -9.79 -0.02
N ARG A 102 -0.83 -9.39 -1.29
CA ARG A 102 -0.66 -7.98 -1.70
C ARG A 102 -1.80 -7.10 -1.19
N ALA A 103 -3.05 -7.57 -1.20
CA ALA A 103 -4.18 -6.82 -0.64
C ALA A 103 -4.04 -6.57 0.87
N ARG A 104 -3.53 -7.55 1.63
CA ARG A 104 -3.24 -7.38 3.06
C ARG A 104 -2.16 -6.32 3.31
N LEU A 105 -1.14 -6.26 2.45
CA LEU A 105 -0.11 -5.22 2.53
C LEU A 105 -0.70 -3.83 2.31
N VAL A 106 -1.50 -3.65 1.25
CA VAL A 106 -2.17 -2.37 0.95
C VAL A 106 -3.01 -1.92 2.15
N ARG A 107 -3.84 -2.82 2.70
CA ARG A 107 -4.67 -2.50 3.88
C ARG A 107 -3.82 -2.08 5.08
N ALA A 108 -2.78 -2.85 5.41
CA ALA A 108 -1.92 -2.56 6.55
C ALA A 108 -1.16 -1.22 6.41
N LEU A 109 -0.78 -0.86 5.20
CA LEU A 109 -0.12 0.43 4.91
C LEU A 109 -1.07 1.61 5.08
N TYR A 110 -2.30 1.53 4.57
CA TYR A 110 -3.29 2.58 4.80
C TYR A 110 -3.71 2.70 6.26
N GLU A 111 -3.90 1.58 6.97
CA GLU A 111 -4.13 1.60 8.42
C GLU A 111 -2.96 2.27 9.18
N ARG A 112 -1.72 2.07 8.72
CA ARG A 112 -0.54 2.73 9.30
C ARG A 112 -0.53 4.23 8.99
N LEU A 113 -0.86 4.61 7.76
CA LEU A 113 -0.93 6.00 7.33
C LEU A 113 -1.98 6.77 8.15
N ASP A 114 -3.16 6.18 8.38
CA ASP A 114 -4.22 6.77 9.21
C ASP A 114 -3.76 6.99 10.66
N ARG A 115 -3.02 6.01 11.22
CA ARG A 115 -2.46 6.17 12.57
C ARG A 115 -1.40 7.27 12.64
N LEU A 116 -0.57 7.43 11.60
CA LEU A 116 0.42 8.51 11.54
C LEU A 116 -0.26 9.87 11.42
N ALA A 117 -1.31 9.98 10.59
CA ALA A 117 -2.12 11.19 10.46
C ALA A 117 -2.81 11.58 11.78
N GLY A 118 -3.24 10.60 12.58
CA GLY A 118 -3.83 10.85 13.90
C GLY A 118 -2.82 11.24 14.99
N VAL A 119 -1.52 11.04 14.76
CA VAL A 119 -0.43 11.37 15.70
C VAL A 119 0.21 12.72 15.40
N ALA A 120 0.27 13.11 14.12
CA ALA A 120 0.64 14.47 13.77
C ALA A 120 -0.34 15.43 14.49
N PRO A 121 0.15 16.46 15.23
CA PRO A 121 -0.75 17.50 15.67
C PRO A 121 -1.49 18.02 14.44
N GLN A 122 -2.79 18.29 14.57
CA GLN A 122 -3.53 19.07 13.57
C GLN A 122 -2.90 20.48 13.49
N ALA A 123 -1.75 20.60 12.84
CA ALA A 123 -1.21 21.85 12.39
C ALA A 123 -2.04 22.24 11.16
N VAL A 124 -3.22 22.80 11.41
CA VAL A 124 -3.78 24.05 10.88
C VAL A 124 -5.26 24.09 11.32
N ALA A 125 -5.48 24.46 12.58
CA ALA A 125 -6.70 25.14 13.00
C ALA A 125 -6.28 26.52 13.52
N ALA A 126 -5.88 27.40 12.62
CA ALA A 126 -5.81 28.85 12.82
C ALA A 126 -5.33 29.52 11.53
N LEU A 127 -6.27 29.92 10.67
CA LEU A 127 -6.29 31.24 10.03
C LEU A 127 -7.74 31.70 9.94
#